data_AF-A0A969KMD6-F1
#
_entry.id   AF-A0A969KMD6-F1
#
_cell.length_a   1.000
_cell.length_b   1.000
_cell.length_c   1.000
_cell.angle_alpha   90.00
_cell.angle_beta   90.00
_cell.angle_gamma   90.00
#
_symmetry.space_group_name_H-M   'P 1'
#
loop_
_entity.id
_entity.type
_entity.pdbx_description
1 polymer ?
#
loop_
_entity_poly.entity_id
_entity_poly.type
_entity_poly.pdbx_seq_one_letter_code
_entity_poly.pdbx_strand_id
1 'polypeptide(L)' 'FVKSLGADKVIDYTKEDFTKNGETYDLIFDIMNKSSFANCKSSLKKELLFFAVSRLNKFFKCCGLQSQVGKK' A
#
# COMPACT_ATOMS: atom_id res chain seq x y z
N PHE A 1 -4.74 -17.45 -10.20
CA PHE A 1 -5.30 -17.34 -8.85
C PHE A 1 -5.79 -15.92 -8.55
N VAL A 2 -4.95 -14.87 -8.55
CA VAL A 2 -5.45 -13.51 -8.22
C VAL A 2 -6.36 -12.89 -9.30
N LYS A 3 -6.16 -13.18 -10.60
CA LYS A 3 -7.11 -12.74 -11.65
C LYS A 3 -8.53 -13.26 -11.44
N SER A 4 -8.68 -14.49 -10.96
CA SER A 4 -10.01 -15.06 -10.67
C SER A 4 -10.67 -14.46 -9.42
N LEU A 5 -9.94 -13.67 -8.62
CA LEU A 5 -10.49 -12.87 -7.52
C LEU A 5 -10.99 -11.50 -8.00
N GLY A 6 -10.95 -11.21 -9.31
CA GLY A 6 -11.41 -9.95 -9.89
C GLY A 6 -10.33 -8.91 -10.13
N ALA A 7 -9.05 -9.28 -10.09
CA ALA A 7 -7.96 -8.36 -10.42
C ALA A 7 -7.86 -8.15 -11.95
N ASP A 8 -8.02 -6.91 -12.42
CA ASP A 8 -7.85 -6.53 -13.83
C ASP A 8 -6.40 -6.72 -14.31
N LYS A 9 -5.44 -6.20 -13.52
CA LYS A 9 -4.01 -6.27 -13.79
C LYS A 9 -3.29 -6.92 -12.62
N VAL A 10 -2.35 -7.80 -12.94
CA VAL A 10 -1.51 -8.50 -11.95
C VAL A 10 -0.07 -8.23 -12.32
N ILE A 11 0.67 -7.64 -11.39
CA ILE A 11 2.07 -7.30 -11.54
C ILE A 11 2.90 -8.29 -10.72
N ASP A 12 3.82 -8.98 -11.38
CA ASP A 12 4.78 -9.87 -10.73
C ASP A 12 6.01 -9.06 -10.33
N TYR A 13 6.07 -8.66 -9.05
CA TYR A 13 7.15 -7.82 -8.52
C TYR A 13 8.54 -8.48 -8.59
N THR A 14 8.62 -9.79 -8.84
CA THR A 14 9.91 -10.48 -9.03
C THR A 14 10.50 -10.24 -10.42
N LYS A 15 9.66 -9.78 -11.36
CA LYS A 15 10.03 -9.55 -12.76
C LYS A 15 10.02 -8.09 -13.13
N GLU A 16 9.10 -7.31 -12.55
CA GLU A 16 8.96 -5.90 -12.89
C GLU A 16 8.79 -5.01 -11.64
N ASP A 17 9.36 -3.82 -11.72
CA ASP A 17 9.18 -2.77 -10.74
C ASP A 17 8.04 -1.86 -11.22
N PHE A 18 6.87 -1.96 -10.58
CA PHE A 18 5.69 -1.20 -10.97
C PHE A 18 5.91 0.32 -10.92
N THR A 19 6.92 0.80 -10.19
CA THR A 19 7.21 2.23 -10.10
C THR A 19 7.84 2.81 -11.37
N LYS A 20 8.32 1.93 -12.26
CA LYS A 20 9.04 2.28 -13.49
C LYS A 20 8.22 2.07 -14.77
N ASN A 21 6.98 1.59 -14.65
CA ASN A 21 6.15 1.27 -15.82
C ASN A 21 5.43 2.49 -16.43
N GLY A 22 5.61 3.68 -15.85
CA GLY A 22 4.98 4.93 -16.32
C GLY A 22 3.51 5.09 -15.94
N GLU A 23 2.91 4.12 -15.25
CA GLU A 23 1.52 4.17 -14.80
C GLU A 23 1.39 4.94 -13.49
N THR A 24 0.21 5.54 -13.30
CA THR A 24 -0.16 6.20 -12.04
C THR A 24 -1.44 5.63 -11.48
N TYR A 25 -1.49 5.49 -10.17
CA TYR A 25 -2.57 4.84 -9.44
C TYR A 25 -3.25 5.84 -8.52
N ASP A 26 -4.56 5.65 -8.36
CA ASP A 26 -5.36 6.48 -7.48
C ASP A 26 -5.23 6.10 -6.00
N LEU A 27 -4.81 4.87 -5.72
CA LEU A 27 -4.61 4.35 -4.38
C LEU A 27 -3.56 3.24 -4.43
N ILE A 28 -2.60 3.29 -3.51
CA ILE A 28 -1.63 2.20 -3.31
C ILE A 28 -1.77 1.70 -1.88
N PHE A 29 -2.02 0.40 -1.75
CA PHE A 29 -2.18 -0.29 -0.47
C PHE A 29 -1.01 -1.25 -0.23
N ASP A 30 -0.09 -0.90 0.68
CA ASP A 30 1.06 -1.72 1.05
C ASP A 30 0.81 -2.44 2.38
N ILE A 31 0.67 -3.77 2.28
CA ILE A 31 0.39 -4.66 3.42
C ILE A 31 1.67 -5.10 4.12
N MET A 32 2.74 -5.35 3.36
CA MET A 32 3.97 -5.95 3.87
C MET A 32 5.06 -4.94 4.20
N ASN A 33 4.78 -3.63 4.02
CA ASN A 33 5.73 -2.54 4.22
C ASN A 33 7.01 -2.72 3.38
N LYS A 34 6.84 -3.31 2.19
CA LYS A 34 7.94 -3.58 1.24
C LYS A 34 8.24 -2.36 0.38
N SER A 35 7.33 -1.38 0.36
CA SER A 35 7.43 -0.19 -0.48
C SER A 35 7.42 1.07 0.40
N SER A 36 8.44 1.91 0.26
CA SER A 36 8.45 3.21 0.92
C SER A 36 7.55 4.18 0.16
N PHE A 37 6.96 5.14 0.87
CA PHE A 37 6.16 6.21 0.24
C PHE A 37 6.96 6.96 -0.83
N ALA A 38 8.25 7.20 -0.56
CA ALA A 38 9.13 7.91 -1.48
C ALA A 38 9.25 7.16 -2.82
N ASN A 39 9.35 5.82 -2.77
CA ASN A 39 9.47 4.98 -3.96
C ASN A 39 8.17 4.98 -4.77
N CYS A 40 7.01 5.06 -4.12
CA CYS A 40 5.72 5.04 -4.80
C CYS A 40 5.23 6.42 -5.25
N LYS A 41 5.90 7.51 -4.85
CA LYS A 41 5.41 8.88 -5.06
C LYS A 41 5.24 9.22 -6.53
N SER A 42 6.12 8.73 -7.41
CA SER A 42 6.03 8.94 -8.87
C SER A 42 4.87 8.19 -9.51
N SER A 43 4.38 7.13 -8.87
CA SER A 43 3.28 6.30 -9.34
C SER A 43 1.95 6.67 -8.69
N LEU A 44 1.90 7.68 -7.82
CA LEU A 44 0.65 8.21 -7.31
C LEU A 44 0.23 9.40 -8.15
N LYS A 45 -1.06 9.45 -8.53
CA LYS A 45 -1.60 10.72 -9.04
C LYS A 45 -1.57 11.77 -7.92
N LYS A 46 -1.47 13.03 -8.33
CA LYS A 46 -1.38 14.18 -7.42
C LYS A 46 -2.61 14.18 -6.50
N GLU A 47 -2.37 14.38 -5.20
CA GLU A 47 -3.38 14.44 -4.10
C GLU A 47 -3.90 13.11 -3.54
N LEU A 48 -3.31 11.98 -3.93
CA LEU A 48 -3.82 10.68 -3.53
C LEU A 48 -3.00 9.95 -2.45
N LEU A 49 -3.69 9.04 -1.76
CA LEU A 49 -3.30 8.51 -0.47
C LEU A 49 -2.55 7.18 -0.61
N PHE A 50 -1.46 7.03 0.14
CA PHE A 50 -0.76 5.76 0.31
C PHE A 50 -1.05 5.20 1.70
N PHE A 51 -1.59 3.99 1.75
CA PHE A 51 -1.82 3.28 2.99
C PHE A 51 -0.77 2.19 3.17
N ALA A 52 0.07 2.36 4.20
CA ALA A 52 0.92 1.28 4.70
C ALA A 52 0.35 0.76 6.01
N VAL A 53 0.27 -0.56 6.16
CA VAL A 53 -0.17 -1.19 7.41
C VAL A 53 0.72 -0.81 8.60
N SER A 54 2.02 -0.58 8.37
CA SER A 54 2.95 -0.06 9.38
C SER A 54 2.58 1.35 9.89
N ARG A 55 1.95 2.17 9.04
CA ARG A 55 1.46 3.51 9.40
C ARG A 55 0.12 3.48 10.12
N LEU A 56 -0.61 2.37 10.04
CA LEU A 56 -1.90 2.19 10.70
C LEU A 56 -1.75 2.26 12.23
N ASN A 57 -0.71 1.63 12.80
CA ASN A 57 -0.42 1.71 14.23
C ASN A 57 -0.09 3.13 14.69
N LYS A 58 0.58 3.92 13.85
CA LYS A 58 0.90 5.33 14.15
C LYS A 58 -0.34 6.21 14.02
N PHE A 59 -1.22 5.91 13.06
CA PHE A 59 -2.51 6.56 12.90
C PHE A 59 -3.44 6.29 14.10
N PHE A 60 -3.58 5.04 14.53
CA PHE A 60 -4.35 4.68 15.73
C PHE A 60 -3.82 5.38 16.98
N LYS A 61 -2.49 5.48 17.13
CA LYS A 61 -1.86 6.23 18.22
C LYS A 61 -2.17 7.74 18.16
N CYS A 62 -2.14 8.35 16.98
CA CYS A 62 -2.46 9.78 16.81
C CYS A 62 -3.94 10.11 17.03
N CYS A 63 -4.86 9.21 16.65
CA CYS A 63 -6.30 9.40 16.84
C CYS A 63 -6.80 8.97 18.22
N GLY A 64 -5.91 8.58 19.14
CA GLY A 64 -6.29 8.15 20.50
C GLY A 64 -7.02 6.80 20.56
N LEU A 65 -7.06 6.05 19.46
CA LEU A 65 -7.61 4.70 19.43
C LEU A 65 -6.53 3.71 19.86
N GLN A 66 -6.57 3.25 21.11
CA GLN A 66 -5.73 2.13 21.53
C GLN A 66 -6.28 0.83 20.93
N SER A 67 -5.47 0.12 20.13
CA SER A 67 -5.81 -1.22 19.70
C SER A 67 -5.86 -2.14 20.93
N GLN A 68 -7.03 -2.69 21.25
CA GLN A 68 -7.12 -3.84 22.14
C GLN A 68 -6.64 -5.08 21.37
N VAL A 69 -5.33 -5.24 21.23
CA VAL A 69 -4.77 -6.55 20.95
C VAL A 69 -4.81 -7.30 22.26
N GLY A 70 -5.84 -8.14 22.42
CA GLY A 70 -5.99 -9.04 23.55
C GLY A 70 -4.72 -9.87 23.71
N LYS A 71 -4.06 -9.70 24.85
CA LYS A 71 -3.08 -10.65 25.34
C LYS A 71 -3.84 -11.94 25.66
N LYS A 72 -3.50 -13.03 24.98
CA LYS A 72 -3.65 -14.35 25.60
C LYS A 72 -2.61 -14.48 26.70
#